data_AF-A0A6H5I128-F1
#
_entry.id   AF-A0A6H5I128-F1
#
_cell.length_a   1.000
_cell.length_b   1.000
_cell.length_c   1.000
_cell.angle_alpha   90.00
_cell.angle_beta   90.00
_cell.angle_gamma   90.00
#
_symmetry.space_group_name_H-M   'P 1'
#
loop_
_entity.id
_entity.type
_entity.pdbx_description
1 polymer ?
#
loop_
_entity_poly.entity_id
_entity_poly.type
_entity_poly.pdbx_seq_one_letter_code
_entity_poly.pdbx_strand_id
1 'polypeptide(L)'
;MSIIITIVNHIAIIIIVLQISLINCYLPWGRNLRVPVVGVVTTPLLDWQFIPLGMSMNLATTPSMLSIASRPMNFWDRLNNVYNYIKSHLLFSAEASNQVCSMKKYFLLLEDIDSPAAPLNRDVSLVLVNHEPIISGLQTFGPNIVPVPGLQINDRKDKLPEV
;
A
#
# COMPACT_ATOMS: atom_id res chain seq x y z
N MET A 1 8.19 22.34 18.55
CA MET A 1 8.84 21.03 18.77
C MET A 1 8.66 20.51 20.20
N SER A 2 8.78 21.34 21.25
CA SER A 2 8.65 20.89 22.65
C SER A 2 7.25 20.41 23.08
N ILE A 3 6.15 20.99 22.57
CA ILE A 3 4.79 20.62 23.02
C ILE A 3 4.40 19.20 22.57
N ILE A 4 4.84 18.77 21.39
CA ILE A 4 4.60 17.41 20.88
C ILE A 4 5.36 16.38 21.73
N ILE A 5 6.57 16.71 22.18
CA ILE A 5 7.39 15.81 23.01
C ILE A 5 6.76 15.62 24.40
N THR A 6 6.17 16.67 24.99
CA THR A 6 5.57 16.58 26.33
C THR A 6 4.27 15.76 26.36
N ILE A 7 3.45 15.78 25.30
CA ILE A 7 2.22 14.96 25.22
C ILE A 7 2.56 13.46 25.11
N VAL A 8 3.67 13.11 24.45
CA VAL A 8 4.13 11.73 24.30
C VAL A 8 4.57 11.10 25.64
N ASN A 9 4.98 11.89 26.64
CA ASN A 9 5.44 11.34 27.93
C ASN A 9 4.33 10.70 28.79
N HIS A 10 3.04 10.89 28.48
CA HIS A 10 1.93 10.22 29.18
C HIS A 10 1.19 9.18 28.32
N ILE A 11 1.50 9.06 27.03
CA ILE A 11 0.82 8.15 26.09
C ILE A 11 1.89 7.34 25.34
N ALA A 12 2.03 6.07 25.69
CA ALA A 12 2.87 5.15 24.94
C ALA A 12 2.19 4.79 23.61
N ILE A 13 2.77 5.20 22.49
CA ILE A 13 2.34 4.77 21.17
C ILE A 13 2.84 3.33 20.98
N ILE A 14 1.92 2.38 20.86
CA ILE A 14 2.23 0.95 20.70
C ILE A 14 2.21 0.49 19.24
N ILE A 15 1.43 1.17 18.39
CA ILE A 15 1.23 0.85 16.97
C ILE A 15 0.91 2.14 16.23
N ILE A 16 1.32 2.23 14.96
CA ILE A 16 0.86 3.26 14.03
C ILE A 16 0.11 2.58 12.89
N VAL A 17 -1.09 3.05 12.59
CA VAL A 17 -1.87 2.59 11.44
C VAL A 17 -1.77 3.65 10.34
N LEU A 18 -1.26 3.25 9.17
CA LEU A 18 -1.05 4.15 8.04
C LEU A 18 -1.72 3.57 6.80
N GLN A 19 -2.37 4.43 6.02
CA GLN A 19 -2.85 4.06 4.70
C GLN A 19 -1.63 3.74 3.81
N ILE A 20 -1.65 2.71 2.99
CA ILE A 20 -0.70 2.54 1.88
C ILE A 20 -1.41 2.98 0.61
N SER A 21 -0.80 3.90 -0.13
CA SER A 21 -1.41 4.54 -1.29
C SER A 21 -0.38 4.84 -2.38
N LEU A 22 -0.69 5.80 -3.26
CA LEU A 22 0.24 6.40 -4.22
C LEU A 22 1.35 7.19 -3.52
N ILE A 23 1.08 7.75 -2.34
CA ILE A 23 2.02 8.55 -1.56
C ILE A 23 2.30 7.80 -0.27
N ASN A 24 3.54 7.34 -0.08
CA ASN A 24 3.93 6.54 1.08
C ASN A 24 5.01 7.24 1.93
N CYS A 25 5.11 8.57 1.82
CA CYS A 25 6.15 9.38 2.45
C CYS A 25 6.17 9.35 3.99
N TYR A 26 5.08 8.86 4.60
CA TYR A 26 4.88 8.78 6.05
C TYR A 26 5.26 7.42 6.65
N LEU A 27 5.48 6.37 5.85
CA LEU A 27 5.84 5.04 6.36
C LEU A 27 7.10 5.02 7.27
N PRO A 28 8.14 5.84 7.03
CA PRO A 28 9.34 5.85 7.88
C PRO A 28 9.09 6.32 9.33
N TRP A 29 7.91 6.86 9.65
CA TRP A 29 7.54 7.22 11.02
C TRP A 29 7.62 6.03 11.99
N GLY A 30 7.32 4.81 11.52
CA GLY A 30 7.46 3.60 12.32
C GLY A 30 8.86 3.44 12.88
N ARG A 31 9.86 3.55 12.01
CA ARG A 31 11.27 3.43 12.40
C ARG A 31 11.73 4.62 13.24
N ASN A 32 11.31 5.84 12.88
CA ASN A 32 11.65 7.05 13.62
C ASN A 32 11.14 7.01 15.08
N LEU A 33 9.97 6.42 15.30
CA LEU A 33 9.35 6.27 16.62
C LEU A 33 9.62 4.90 17.28
N ARG A 34 10.29 3.98 16.58
CA ARG A 34 10.58 2.60 17.01
C ARG A 34 9.33 1.81 17.38
N VAL A 35 8.28 1.94 16.58
CA VAL A 35 6.98 1.28 16.75
C VAL A 35 6.58 0.56 15.46
N PRO A 36 5.88 -0.59 15.55
CA PRO A 36 5.43 -1.31 14.37
C PRO A 36 4.36 -0.50 13.60
N VAL A 37 4.44 -0.55 12.26
CA VAL A 37 3.45 0.06 11.37
C VAL A 37 2.54 -1.01 10.80
N VAL A 38 1.24 -0.79 10.93
CA VAL A 38 0.21 -1.54 10.24
C VAL A 38 -0.26 -0.71 9.04
N GLY A 39 -0.04 -1.24 7.85
CA GLY A 39 -0.51 -0.68 6.59
C GLY A 39 -1.97 -1.02 6.33
N VAL A 40 -2.73 -0.08 5.78
CA VAL A 40 -4.11 -0.30 5.32
C VAL A 40 -4.20 0.07 3.85
N VAL A 41 -4.65 -0.83 2.99
CA VAL A 41 -4.93 -0.57 1.57
C VAL A 41 -6.43 -0.62 1.39
N THR A 42 -7.03 0.47 0.94
CA THR A 42 -8.50 0.57 0.79
C THR A 42 -8.96 0.09 -0.59
N THR A 43 -8.04 -0.03 -1.54
CA THR A 43 -8.25 -0.56 -2.88
C THR A 43 -7.67 -1.97 -2.99
N PRO A 44 -7.91 -2.68 -4.11
CA PRO A 44 -7.01 -3.76 -4.51
C PRO A 44 -5.56 -3.26 -4.56
N LEU A 45 -4.60 -4.16 -4.37
CA LEU A 45 -3.18 -3.84 -4.47
C LEU A 45 -2.84 -3.28 -5.85
N LEU A 46 -2.07 -2.21 -5.86
CA LEU A 46 -1.56 -1.55 -7.06
C LEU A 46 -0.32 -2.30 -7.56
N ASP A 47 -0.06 -2.29 -8.86
CA ASP A 47 0.99 -3.10 -9.50
C ASP A 47 2.37 -2.96 -8.81
N TRP A 48 2.76 -1.74 -8.45
CA TRP A 48 4.05 -1.43 -7.81
C TRP A 48 4.12 -1.75 -6.31
N GLN A 49 3.01 -2.17 -5.69
CA GLN A 49 2.96 -2.56 -4.28
C GLN A 49 3.29 -4.05 -4.09
N PHE A 50 3.17 -4.87 -5.13
CA PHE A 50 3.40 -6.32 -5.03
C PHE A 50 4.85 -6.63 -4.62
N ILE A 51 5.82 -6.19 -5.42
CA ILE A 51 7.25 -6.50 -5.20
C ILE A 51 7.74 -6.01 -3.81
N PRO A 52 7.46 -4.75 -3.39
CA PRO A 52 7.91 -4.28 -2.08
C PRO A 52 7.30 -5.06 -0.92
N LEU A 53 6.09 -5.59 -1.09
CA LEU A 53 5.43 -6.44 -0.09
C LEU A 53 5.86 -7.92 -0.16
N GLY A 54 6.82 -8.26 -1.02
CA GLY A 54 7.33 -9.63 -1.18
C GLY A 54 6.46 -10.53 -2.05
N MET A 55 5.55 -9.95 -2.84
CA MET A 55 4.69 -10.68 -3.77
C MET A 55 5.16 -10.52 -5.21
N SER A 56 4.83 -11.50 -6.06
CA SER A 56 5.00 -11.41 -7.50
C SER A 56 3.64 -11.48 -8.22
N MET A 57 3.54 -10.83 -9.37
CA MET A 57 2.34 -10.86 -10.21
C MET A 57 2.61 -11.68 -11.48
N ASN A 58 1.75 -12.65 -11.76
CA ASN A 58 1.79 -13.35 -13.04
C ASN A 58 0.96 -12.58 -14.08
N LEU A 59 1.63 -11.79 -14.92
CA LEU A 59 1.00 -10.96 -15.95
C LEU A 59 0.29 -11.75 -17.06
N ALA A 60 0.53 -13.06 -17.14
CA ALA A 60 -0.18 -13.91 -18.09
C ALA A 60 -1.60 -14.24 -17.59
N THR A 61 -1.84 -14.28 -16.28
CA THR A 61 -3.12 -14.68 -15.69
C THR A 61 -3.81 -13.57 -14.90
N THR A 62 -3.06 -12.56 -14.48
CA THR A 62 -3.56 -11.45 -13.68
C THR A 62 -3.46 -10.15 -14.46
N PRO A 63 -4.59 -9.46 -14.70
CA PRO A 63 -4.56 -8.14 -15.29
C PRO A 63 -3.92 -7.15 -14.30
N SER A 64 -3.06 -6.29 -14.84
CA SER A 64 -2.56 -5.08 -14.18
C SER A 64 -3.74 -4.15 -13.88
N MET A 65 -3.62 -3.33 -12.85
CA MET A 65 -4.67 -2.38 -12.46
C MET A 65 -5.02 -1.38 -13.59
N LEU A 66 -4.07 -1.02 -14.44
CA LEU A 66 -4.31 -0.12 -15.59
C LEU A 66 -4.76 -0.87 -16.85
N SER A 67 -4.89 -2.20 -16.80
CA SER A 67 -5.35 -2.99 -17.92
C SER A 67 -6.87 -3.02 -17.99
N ILE A 68 -7.40 -2.93 -19.21
CA ILE A 68 -8.83 -3.10 -19.49
C ILE A 68 -9.18 -4.61 -19.64
N ALA A 69 -8.15 -5.48 -19.64
CA ALA A 69 -8.34 -6.90 -19.84
C ALA A 69 -9.06 -7.55 -18.65
N SER A 70 -10.03 -8.41 -18.95
CA SER A 70 -10.69 -9.26 -17.96
C SER A 70 -10.22 -10.71 -18.11
N ARG A 71 -10.36 -11.51 -17.04
CA ARG A 71 -10.00 -12.93 -17.08
C ARG A 71 -11.12 -13.73 -17.76
N PRO A 72 -10.82 -14.72 -18.62
CA PRO A 72 -9.50 -15.12 -19.11
C PRO A 72 -8.97 -14.22 -20.25
N MET A 73 -7.65 -13.98 -20.27
CA MET A 73 -6.97 -13.13 -21.27
C MET A 73 -6.43 -13.93 -22.46
N ASN A 74 -6.66 -13.43 -23.69
CA ASN A 74 -6.04 -13.97 -24.91
C ASN A 74 -4.58 -13.48 -25.07
N PHE A 75 -3.91 -13.84 -26.18
CA PHE A 75 -2.51 -13.44 -26.42
C PHE A 75 -2.32 -11.92 -26.47
N TRP A 76 -3.18 -11.20 -27.19
CA TRP A 76 -3.10 -9.75 -27.33
C TRP A 76 -3.43 -9.02 -26.03
N ASP A 77 -4.40 -9.53 -25.27
CA ASP A 77 -4.72 -9.01 -23.95
C ASP A 77 -3.51 -9.13 -23.02
N ARG A 78 -2.80 -10.27 -23.04
CA ARG A 78 -1.58 -10.48 -22.24
C ARG A 78 -0.46 -9.55 -22.67
N LEU A 79 -0.28 -9.34 -23.98
CA LEU A 79 0.74 -8.42 -24.48
C LEU A 79 0.46 -6.98 -24.05
N ASN A 80 -0.80 -6.53 -24.21
CA ASN A 80 -1.24 -5.21 -23.73
C ASN A 80 -1.15 -5.11 -22.19
N ASN A 81 -1.41 -6.19 -21.48
CA ASN A 81 -1.31 -6.24 -20.02
C ASN A 81 0.14 -6.00 -19.56
N VAL A 82 1.12 -6.64 -20.20
CA VAL A 82 2.55 -6.42 -19.93
C VAL A 82 2.94 -4.97 -20.22
N TYR A 83 2.49 -4.41 -21.35
CA TYR A 83 2.74 -3.01 -21.68
C TYR A 83 2.18 -2.06 -20.60
N ASN A 84 0.93 -2.27 -20.18
CA ASN A 84 0.29 -1.45 -19.14
C ASN A 84 0.97 -1.59 -17.78
N TYR A 85 1.41 -2.80 -17.40
CA TYR A 85 2.16 -3.04 -16.18
C TYR A 85 3.50 -2.29 -16.14
N ILE A 86 4.26 -2.32 -17.26
CA ILE A 86 5.53 -1.60 -17.36
C ILE A 86 5.27 -0.09 -17.31
N LYS A 87 4.28 0.39 -18.07
CA LYS A 87 3.88 1.80 -18.08
C LYS A 87 3.46 2.28 -16.68
N SER A 88 2.68 1.49 -15.93
CA SER A 88 2.22 1.84 -14.59
C SER A 88 3.40 2.01 -13.62
N HIS A 89 4.36 1.09 -13.65
CA HIS A 89 5.58 1.17 -12.86
C HIS A 89 6.44 2.38 -13.19
N LEU A 90 6.62 2.69 -14.48
CA LEU A 90 7.42 3.84 -14.90
C LEU A 90 6.79 5.17 -14.46
N LEU A 91 5.47 5.31 -14.66
CA LEU A 91 4.72 6.50 -14.22
C LEU A 91 4.80 6.67 -12.70
N PHE A 92 4.56 5.59 -11.95
CA PHE A 92 4.67 5.63 -10.50
C PHE A 92 6.09 5.97 -10.04
N SER A 93 7.12 5.33 -10.62
CA SER A 93 8.51 5.59 -10.23
C SER A 93 8.94 7.03 -10.51
N ALA A 94 8.47 7.62 -11.61
CA ALA A 94 8.74 9.02 -11.92
C ALA A 94 8.16 9.95 -10.84
N GLU A 95 6.89 9.75 -10.48
CA GLU A 95 6.21 10.58 -9.47
C GLU A 95 6.74 10.33 -8.06
N ALA A 96 7.01 9.07 -7.72
CA ALA A 96 7.41 8.67 -6.38
C ALA A 96 8.85 9.09 -6.02
N SER A 97 9.68 9.44 -7.01
CA SER A 97 11.03 9.98 -6.78
C SER A 97 11.03 11.25 -5.91
N ASN A 98 10.03 12.12 -6.07
CA ASN A 98 9.85 13.33 -5.27
C ASN A 98 9.58 13.02 -3.78
N GLN A 99 8.96 11.87 -3.51
CA GLN A 99 8.68 11.42 -2.15
C GLN A 99 9.98 11.04 -1.42
N VAL A 100 10.92 10.39 -2.10
CA VAL A 100 12.23 10.01 -1.53
C VAL A 100 13.01 11.24 -1.08
N CYS A 101 13.07 12.28 -1.91
CA CYS A 101 13.73 13.54 -1.54
C CYS A 101 13.11 14.17 -0.29
N SER A 102 11.78 14.15 -0.20
CA SER A 102 11.05 14.65 0.97
C SER A 102 11.34 13.82 2.22
N MET A 103 11.34 12.49 2.09
CA MET A 103 11.64 11.58 3.19
C MET A 103 13.06 11.78 3.72
N LYS A 104 14.07 11.85 2.83
CA LYS A 104 15.46 12.12 3.24
C LYS A 104 15.59 13.47 3.96
N LYS A 105 14.84 14.49 3.55
CA LYS A 105 14.86 15.82 4.18
C LYS A 105 14.28 15.81 5.60
N TYR A 106 13.18 15.09 5.85
CA TYR A 106 12.49 15.10 7.14
C TYR A 106 12.95 13.98 8.09
N PHE A 107 13.48 12.89 7.56
CA PHE A 107 13.99 11.74 8.31
C PHE A 107 15.50 11.60 8.13
N LEU A 108 16.25 12.62 8.56
CA LEU A 108 17.70 12.72 8.37
C LEU A 108 18.51 11.54 8.93
N LEU A 109 17.93 10.75 9.84
CA LEU A 109 18.56 9.57 10.44
C LEU A 109 18.39 8.29 9.61
N LEU A 110 17.65 8.35 8.50
CA LEU A 110 17.30 7.20 7.65
C LEU A 110 18.01 7.30 6.31
N GLU A 111 19.31 6.96 6.32
CA GLU A 111 20.18 7.04 5.14
C GLU A 111 19.85 5.98 4.07
N ASP A 112 19.09 4.94 4.41
CA ASP A 112 18.81 3.78 3.57
C ASP A 112 17.52 3.89 2.72
N ILE A 113 16.87 5.07 2.70
CA ILE A 113 15.68 5.32 1.87
C ILE A 113 16.12 5.61 0.44
N ASP A 114 16.53 4.60 -0.30
CA ASP A 114 17.05 4.75 -1.67
C ASP A 114 15.97 4.62 -2.75
N SER A 115 14.79 4.17 -2.36
CA SER A 115 13.67 3.92 -3.25
C SER A 115 12.35 4.28 -2.58
N PRO A 116 11.33 4.74 -3.33
CA PRO A 116 9.99 4.97 -2.78
C PRO A 116 9.34 3.70 -2.22
N ALA A 117 9.82 2.53 -2.66
CA ALA A 117 9.36 1.22 -2.19
C ALA A 117 10.08 0.72 -0.93
N ALA A 118 11.26 1.25 -0.60
CA ALA A 118 12.04 0.78 0.55
C ALA A 118 11.27 0.86 1.89
N PRO A 119 10.50 1.93 2.18
CA PRO A 119 9.71 2.01 3.40
C PRO A 119 8.60 0.96 3.46
N LEU A 120 7.97 0.64 2.33
CA LEU A 120 6.91 -0.36 2.26
C LEU A 120 7.42 -1.77 2.59
N ASN A 121 8.65 -2.07 2.17
CA ASN A 121 9.28 -3.36 2.43
C ASN A 121 9.83 -3.48 3.87
N ARG A 122 10.40 -2.40 4.41
CA ARG A 122 11.19 -2.46 5.66
C ARG A 122 10.45 -1.97 6.89
N ASP A 123 9.50 -1.05 6.74
CA ASP A 123 8.89 -0.36 7.88
C ASP A 123 7.49 -0.89 8.21
N VAL A 124 6.86 -1.63 7.28
CA VAL A 124 5.49 -2.15 7.45
C VAL A 124 5.52 -3.61 7.91
N SER A 125 4.94 -3.87 9.09
CA SER A 125 4.92 -5.21 9.70
C SER A 125 3.72 -6.05 9.28
N LEU A 126 2.59 -5.39 9.00
CA LEU A 126 1.32 -6.03 8.61
C LEU A 126 0.59 -5.13 7.63
N VAL A 127 -0.05 -5.70 6.60
CA VAL A 127 -0.89 -4.97 5.66
C VAL A 127 -2.29 -5.55 5.66
N LEU A 128 -3.29 -4.71 5.94
CA LEU A 128 -4.69 -5.03 5.76
C LEU A 128 -5.12 -4.54 4.37
N VAL A 129 -5.57 -5.43 3.50
CA VAL A 129 -5.98 -5.09 2.13
C VAL A 129 -7.46 -5.27 1.98
N ASN A 130 -8.15 -4.26 1.48
CA ASN A 130 -9.53 -4.39 1.05
C ASN A 130 -9.60 -5.25 -0.22
N HIS A 131 -9.77 -6.55 -0.04
CA HIS A 131 -9.82 -7.51 -1.12
C HIS A 131 -11.00 -8.46 -0.95
N GLU A 132 -11.89 -8.45 -1.94
CA GLU A 132 -13.00 -9.37 -2.06
C GLU A 132 -12.73 -10.32 -3.24
N PRO A 133 -12.56 -11.64 -3.01
CA PRO A 133 -12.21 -12.60 -4.06
C PRO A 133 -13.22 -12.66 -5.21
N ILE A 134 -14.50 -12.40 -4.94
CA ILE A 134 -15.55 -12.41 -5.98
C ILE A 134 -15.34 -11.27 -6.99
N ILE A 135 -14.89 -10.10 -6.51
CA ILE A 135 -14.75 -8.89 -7.33
C ILE A 135 -13.34 -8.82 -7.93
N SER A 136 -12.32 -9.09 -7.13
CA SER A 136 -10.90 -8.92 -7.51
C SER A 136 -10.29 -10.18 -8.13
N GLY A 137 -11.01 -11.30 -8.05
CA GLY A 137 -10.54 -12.63 -8.40
C GLY A 137 -9.57 -13.20 -7.36
N LEU A 138 -9.21 -14.46 -7.56
CA LEU A 138 -8.32 -15.18 -6.65
C LEU A 138 -6.89 -14.63 -6.71
N GLN A 139 -6.33 -14.33 -5.53
CA GLN A 139 -4.96 -13.86 -5.37
C GLN A 139 -4.33 -14.51 -4.14
N THR A 140 -3.07 -14.91 -4.26
CA THR A 140 -2.27 -15.44 -3.15
C THR A 140 -1.58 -14.29 -2.44
N PHE A 141 -1.81 -14.15 -1.13
CA PHE A 141 -1.19 -13.13 -0.29
C PHE A 141 -0.03 -13.72 0.53
N GLY A 142 0.98 -12.89 0.79
CA GLY A 142 2.04 -13.21 1.73
C GLY A 142 1.53 -13.24 3.17
N PRO A 143 2.26 -13.85 4.12
CA PRO A 143 1.82 -13.98 5.51
C PRO A 143 1.66 -12.64 6.24
N ASN A 144 2.34 -11.60 5.76
CA ASN A 144 2.26 -10.23 6.26
C ASN A 144 1.07 -9.45 5.68
N ILE A 145 0.23 -10.06 4.84
CA ILE A 145 -0.87 -9.39 4.14
C ILE A 145 -2.16 -10.14 4.43
N VAL A 146 -3.10 -9.44 5.07
CA VAL A 146 -4.40 -9.99 5.45
C VAL A 146 -5.48 -9.33 4.59
N PRO A 147 -6.14 -10.10 3.71
CA PRO A 147 -7.30 -9.60 2.98
C PRO A 147 -8.48 -9.46 3.94
N VAL A 148 -9.05 -8.26 4.01
CA VAL A 148 -10.24 -7.95 4.82
C VAL A 148 -11.28 -7.34 3.89
N PRO A 149 -12.34 -8.08 3.52
CA PRO A 149 -13.37 -7.54 2.64
C PRO A 149 -14.17 -6.45 3.36
N GLY A 150 -14.57 -5.41 2.63
CA GLY A 150 -15.44 -4.37 3.16
C GLY A 150 -14.76 -3.45 4.19
N LEU A 151 -13.43 -3.30 4.12
CA LEU A 151 -12.65 -2.46 5.05
C LEU A 151 -13.12 -0.99 5.13
N GLN A 152 -13.86 -0.54 4.10
CA GLN A 152 -14.43 0.80 3.98
C GLN A 152 -15.84 0.92 4.59
N ILE A 153 -16.53 -0.20 4.82
CA ILE A 153 -17.93 -0.23 5.23
C ILE A 153 -17.99 0.06 6.73
N ASN A 154 -18.75 1.09 7.10
CA ASN A 154 -18.99 1.43 8.49
C ASN A 154 -20.30 0.77 8.94
N ASP A 155 -20.22 -0.21 9.84
CA ASP A 155 -21.39 -0.92 10.41
C ASP A 155 -22.25 -0.05 11.35
N ARG A 156 -22.01 1.27 11.40
CA ARG A 156 -22.96 2.17 12.04
C ARG A 156 -24.29 2.07 11.31
N LYS A 157 -25.22 1.36 11.94
CA LYS A 157 -26.65 1.40 11.67
C LYS A 157 -27.14 2.82 11.94
N ASP A 158 -26.81 3.75 11.07
CA ASP A 158 -27.58 4.96 10.95
C ASP A 158 -28.98 4.47 10.55
N LYS A 159 -29.91 4.54 11.51
CA LYS A 159 -31.29 4.12 11.31
C LYS A 159 -31.77 4.77 10.02
N LEU A 160 -32.27 3.96 9.09
CA LEU A 160 -33.01 4.47 7.93
C LEU A 160 -34.04 5.49 8.46
N PRO A 161 -34.15 6.69 7.85
CA PRO A 161 -35.19 7.63 8.24
C PRO A 161 -36.54 6.93 8.10
N GLU A 162 -37.33 6.94 9.17
CA GLU A 162 -38.70 6.44 9.13
C GLU A 162 -39.47 7.30 8.11
N VAL A 163 -40.05 6.63 7.12
CA VAL A 163 -40.86 7.23 6.04
C VAL A 163 -42.23 7.61 6.59
#